data_AF-A0A7W0SYF3-F1
#
_entry.id   AF-A0A7W0SYF3-F1
#
_cell.length_a   1.000
_cell.length_b   1.000
_cell.length_c   1.000
_cell.angle_alpha   90.00
_cell.angle_beta   90.00
_cell.angle_gamma   90.00
#
_symmetry.space_group_name_H-M   'P 1'
#
loop_
_entity.id
_entity.type
_entity.pdbx_description
1 polymer ?
#
loop_
_entity_poly.entity_id
_entity_poly.type
_entity_poly.pdbx_seq_one_letter_code
_entity_poly.pdbx_strand_id
1 'polypeptide(L)' 'SRGDDVVPIPGTKRRRYLEENADALEVELTDDELRRLDEAFTVGAAAGDRYPDMSTVNR' A
#
# COMPACT_ATOMS: atom_id res chain seq x y z
N SER A 1 -10.55 -2.52 -9.87
CA SER A 1 -9.08 -2.72 -9.82
C SER A 1 -8.38 -1.42 -10.18
N ARG A 2 -7.09 -1.24 -9.85
CA ARG A 2 -6.29 -0.05 -10.22
C ARG A 2 -5.56 -0.22 -11.57
N GLY A 3 -6.04 -1.15 -12.40
CA GLY A 3 -5.41 -1.63 -13.63
C GLY A 3 -5.20 -3.15 -13.57
N ASP A 4 -5.51 -3.86 -14.66
CA ASP A 4 -5.31 -5.32 -14.75
C ASP A 4 -3.83 -5.70 -14.96
N ASP A 5 -2.99 -4.70 -15.19
CA ASP A 5 -1.54 -4.74 -15.33
C ASP A 5 -0.78 -4.51 -14.01
N VAL A 6 -1.50 -4.25 -12.91
CA VAL A 6 -0.91 -3.99 -11.59
C VAL A 6 -0.86 -5.28 -10.77
N VAL A 7 0.36 -5.78 -10.51
CA VAL A 7 0.59 -6.97 -9.67
C VAL A 7 1.31 -6.57 -8.38
N PRO A 8 0.63 -6.56 -7.22
CA PRO A 8 1.27 -6.21 -5.95
C PRO A 8 2.20 -7.33 -5.46
N ILE A 9 3.31 -6.96 -4.84
CA ILE A 9 4.31 -7.89 -4.26
C ILE A 9 4.47 -7.66 -2.75
N PRO A 10 3.41 -7.87 -1.94
CA PRO A 10 3.47 -7.60 -0.51
C PRO A 10 4.45 -8.55 0.19
N GLY A 11 5.37 -7.99 0.97
CA GLY A 11 6.36 -8.74 1.74
C GLY A 11 6.04 -8.76 3.23
N THR A 12 6.17 -9.92 3.87
CA THR A 12 6.02 -10.04 5.33
C THR A 12 6.90 -11.16 5.89
N LYS A 13 7.28 -11.03 7.17
CA LYS A 13 8.04 -12.04 7.92
C LYS A 13 7.15 -13.00 8.73
N ARG A 14 5.85 -12.73 8.83
CA ARG A 14 4.91 -13.48 9.69
C ARG A 14 3.87 -14.20 8.85
N ARG A 15 3.67 -15.50 9.11
CA ARG A 15 2.71 -16.35 8.38
C ARG A 15 1.29 -15.81 8.42
N ARG A 16 0.83 -15.36 9.58
CA ARG A 16 -0.49 -14.74 9.74
C ARG A 16 -0.75 -13.60 8.73
N TYR A 17 0.26 -12.76 8.46
CA TYR A 17 0.09 -11.66 7.51
C TYR A 17 0.20 -12.13 6.06
N LEU A 18 0.85 -13.25 5.80
CA LEU A 18 0.84 -13.86 4.47
C LEU A 18 -0.57 -14.36 4.15
N GLU A 19 -1.22 -15.02 5.12
CA GLU A 19 -2.61 -15.46 5.01
C GLU A 19 -3.54 -14.27 4.78
N GLU A 20 -3.44 -13.23 5.61
CA GLU A 20 -4.24 -11.99 5.47
C GLU A 20 -4.02 -11.28 4.11
N ASN A 21 -2.78 -11.24 3.60
CA ASN A 21 -2.49 -10.68 2.28
C ASN A 21 -3.09 -11.51 1.14
N ALA A 22 -3.22 -12.83 1.32
CA ALA A 22 -3.84 -13.72 0.33
C ALA A 22 -5.36 -13.55 0.32
N ASP A 23 -5.97 -13.44 1.50
CA ASP A 23 -7.42 -13.22 1.67
C ASP A 23 -7.88 -11.88 1.04
N ALA A 24 -6.97 -10.91 0.88
CA ALA A 24 -7.26 -9.64 0.20
C ALA A 24 -7.74 -9.80 -1.26
N LEU A 25 -7.47 -10.95 -1.90
CA LEU A 25 -7.98 -11.26 -3.24
C LEU A 25 -9.51 -11.43 -3.28
N GLU A 26 -10.13 -11.73 -2.15
CA GLU A 26 -11.58 -11.93 -2.02
C GLU A 26 -12.31 -10.62 -1.68
N VAL A 27 -11.58 -9.54 -1.43
CA VAL A 27 -12.16 -8.25 -1.05
C VAL A 27 -12.62 -7.51 -2.31
N GLU A 28 -13.93 -7.32 -2.40
CA GLU A 28 -14.55 -6.43 -3.38
C GLU A 28 -14.86 -5.07 -2.73
N LEU A 29 -14.50 -3.99 -3.43
CA LEU A 29 -14.81 -2.63 -3.01
C LEU A 29 -15.83 -2.02 -3.95
N THR A 30 -16.84 -1.37 -3.38
CA THR A 30 -17.81 -0.58 -4.12
C THR A 30 -17.20 0.73 -4.64
N ASP A 31 -17.82 1.33 -5.65
CA ASP A 31 -17.37 2.63 -6.19
C ASP A 31 -17.35 3.74 -5.14
N ASP A 32 -18.30 3.73 -4.20
CA ASP A 32 -18.35 4.70 -3.10
C ASP A 32 -17.25 4.49 -2.07
N GLU A 33 -16.79 3.26 -1.87
CA GLU A 33 -15.63 2.98 -1.00
C GLU A 33 -14.34 3.38 -1.69
N LEU A 34 -14.19 3.08 -2.99
CA LEU A 34 -13.05 3.52 -3.78
C LEU A 34 -12.93 5.05 -3.80
N ARG A 35 -14.05 5.76 -4.01
CA ARG A 35 -14.08 7.23 -3.97
C ARG A 35 -13.69 7.78 -2.60
N ARG A 36 -14.20 7.18 -1.51
CA ARG A 36 -13.82 7.57 -0.14
C ARG A 36 -12.33 7.36 0.13
N LEU A 37 -11.74 6.28 -0.39
CA LEU A 37 -10.30 6.02 -0.28
C LEU A 37 -9.49 7.04 -1.08
N ASP A 38 -9.90 7.38 -2.29
CA ASP A 38 -9.22 8.36 -3.15
C ASP A 38 -9.29 9.78 -2.56
N GLU A 39 -10.39 10.15 -1.89
CA GLU A 39 -10.53 11.41 -1.15
C GLU A 39 -9.66 11.45 0.11
N ALA A 40 -9.53 10.32 0.83
CA ALA A 40 -8.72 10.22 2.04
C ALA A 40 -7.21 10.24 1.75
N PHE A 41 -6.79 9.68 0.62
CA PHE A 41 -5.39 9.59 0.21
C PHE A 41 -5.18 10.30 -1.14
N THR A 42 -4.98 11.62 -1.06
CA THR A 42 -4.72 12.41 -2.27
C THR A 42 -3.45 11.96 -3.00
N VAL A 43 -3.42 12.15 -4.32
CA VAL A 43 -2.25 11.80 -5.15
C VAL A 43 -1.01 12.50 -4.60
N GLY A 44 0.04 11.73 -4.31
CA GLY A 44 1.28 12.23 -3.75
C GLY A 44 1.30 12.32 -2.21
N ALA A 45 0.22 11.99 -1.51
CA ALA A 45 0.21 11.96 -0.04
C ALA A 45 1.26 11.00 0.56
N ALA A 46 1.63 9.95 -0.18
CA ALA A 46 2.67 9.00 0.19
C ALA A 46 4.02 9.25 -0.54
N ALA A 47 4.15 10.35 -1.28
CA ALA A 47 5.41 10.71 -1.91
C ALA A 47 6.43 11.10 -0.82
N GLY A 48 7.59 10.47 -0.83
CA GLY A 48 8.67 10.72 0.11
C GLY A 48 10.03 10.48 -0.53
N ASP A 49 11.07 10.93 0.16
CA ASP A 49 12.44 10.81 -0.34
C ASP A 49 12.88 9.34 -0.38
N ARG A 50 13.62 8.98 -1.44
CA ARG A 50 14.28 7.67 -1.54
C ARG A 50 15.29 7.45 -0.41
N TYR A 51 15.90 8.54 0.06
CA TYR A 51 16.83 8.55 1.16
C TYR A 51 16.30 9.52 2.23
N PRO A 52 15.98 9.04 3.44
CA PRO A 52 15.62 9.93 4.55
C PRO A 52 16.84 10.77 4.97
N ASP A 53 16.65 11.72 5.90
CA ASP A 53 17.77 12.48 6.47
C ASP A 53 18.76 11.54 7.19
N MET A 54 19.90 11.30 6.54
CA MET A 54 20.98 10.45 7.03
C MET A 54 21.99 11.21 7.90
N SER A 55 21.73 12.47 8.28
CA SER A 55 22.64 13.30 9.11
C SER A 55 22.96 12.67 10.47
N THR A 56 22.13 11.74 10.93
CA THR A 56 22.29 11.01 12.19
C THR A 56 23.15 9.74 12.09
N VAL A 57 23.47 9.28 10.88
CA VAL A 57 24.24 8.05 10.69
C VAL A 57 25.73 8.36 10.77
N ASN A 58 26.44 7.71 11.70
CA ASN A 58 27.85 7.94 12.07
C ASN A 58 28.14 9.21 12.89
N ARG A 59 27.14 9.73 13.62
CA ARG A 59 27.40 10.60 14.78
C ARG A 59 27.84 9.76 15.97
#